data_AF-A0A4Y2D7K3-F1
#
_entry.id   AF-A0A4Y2D7K3-F1
#
_cell.length_a   1.000
_cell.length_b   1.000
_cell.length_c   1.000
_cell.angle_alpha   90.00
_cell.angle_beta   90.00
_cell.angle_gamma   90.00
#
_symmetry.space_group_name_H-M   'P 1'
#
loop_
_entity.id
_entity.type
_entity.pdbx_description
1 polymer ?
#
loop_
_entity_poly.entity_id
_entity_poly.type
_entity_poly.pdbx_seq_one_letter_code
_entity_poly.pdbx_strand_id
1 'polypeptide(L)'
;MGFRRGIRNLTIQQQEAIVNGRAQGRALFELGKQFNTSESGISKFLKRWVDQGGVPKVPKSRRPRSTSRLFDRNVLRLSCVNPRLTAVDIARELCDPPNPKPSIRTIRRRLQVAGLNGRRPVKKPIISTKNRKARVEWTKAHRDWIKKE
;
A
#
# COMPACT_ATOMS: atom_id res chain seq x y z
N MET A 1 -27.91 -26.57 16.75
CA MET A 1 -26.81 -27.11 15.92
C MET A 1 -25.83 -25.97 15.60
N GLY A 2 -24.64 -25.95 16.20
CA GLY A 2 -23.68 -24.85 16.02
C GLY A 2 -23.04 -24.85 14.62
N PHE A 3 -22.82 -23.65 14.06
CA PHE A 3 -22.10 -23.50 12.79
C PHE A 3 -20.66 -24.02 12.93
N ARG A 4 -20.30 -25.07 12.19
CA ARG A 4 -18.92 -25.60 12.16
C ARG A 4 -17.99 -24.55 11.52
N ARG A 5 -16.78 -24.40 12.06
CA ARG A 5 -15.81 -23.42 11.55
C ARG A 5 -15.32 -23.85 10.16
N GLY A 6 -15.22 -22.89 9.25
CA GLY A 6 -14.59 -23.13 7.95
C GLY A 6 -13.07 -23.23 8.08
N ILE A 7 -12.45 -24.02 7.19
CA ILE A 7 -10.98 -24.25 7.13
C ILE A 7 -10.15 -22.94 7.12
N ARG A 8 -10.76 -21.84 6.66
CA ARG A 8 -10.14 -20.51 6.51
C ARG A 8 -9.67 -19.88 7.83
N ASN A 9 -10.09 -20.44 8.98
CA ASN A 9 -9.80 -19.89 10.31
C ASN A 9 -8.84 -20.78 11.13
N LEU A 10 -8.19 -21.78 10.53
CA LEU A 10 -7.19 -22.59 11.24
C LEU A 10 -5.90 -21.80 11.43
N THR A 11 -5.40 -21.73 12.67
CA THR A 11 -4.08 -21.17 12.95
C THR A 11 -2.98 -22.07 12.38
N ILE A 12 -1.76 -21.55 12.21
CA ILE A 12 -0.63 -22.34 11.71
C ILE A 12 -0.39 -23.59 12.58
N GLN A 13 -0.45 -23.44 13.90
CA GLN A 13 -0.32 -24.56 14.85
C GLN A 13 -1.44 -25.61 14.68
N GLN A 14 -2.67 -25.19 14.43
CA GLN A 14 -3.78 -26.13 14.17
C GLN A 14 -3.59 -26.87 12.85
N GLN A 15 -3.07 -26.18 11.83
CA GLN A 15 -2.78 -26.79 10.52
C GLN A 15 -1.71 -27.87 10.66
N GLU A 16 -0.60 -27.59 11.35
CA GLU A 16 0.46 -28.55 11.64
C GLU A 16 -0.05 -29.74 12.48
N ALA A 17 -0.86 -29.48 13.49
CA ALA A 17 -1.44 -30.53 14.32
C ALA A 17 -2.37 -31.48 13.53
N ILE A 18 -3.12 -30.96 12.56
CA ILE A 18 -3.97 -31.78 11.67
C ILE A 18 -3.11 -32.65 10.76
N VAL A 19 -2.03 -32.10 10.20
CA VAL A 19 -1.11 -32.84 9.31
C VAL A 19 -0.38 -33.93 10.09
N ASN A 20 0.15 -33.61 11.27
CA ASN A 20 0.80 -34.57 12.15
C ASN A 20 -0.17 -35.66 12.62
N GLY A 21 -1.39 -35.28 13.01
CA GLY A 21 -2.43 -36.24 13.39
C GLY A 21 -2.82 -37.17 12.24
N ARG A 22 -2.80 -36.68 10.99
CA ARG A 22 -3.03 -37.51 9.81
C ARG A 22 -1.86 -38.47 9.55
N ALA A 23 -0.62 -38.01 9.71
CA ALA A 23 0.57 -38.86 9.59
C ALA A 23 0.59 -39.99 10.65
N GLN A 24 0.01 -39.73 11.83
CA GLN A 24 -0.21 -40.72 12.89
C GLN A 24 -1.40 -41.65 12.64
N GLY A 25 -2.07 -41.57 11.49
CA GLY A 25 -3.17 -42.47 11.12
C GLY A 25 -4.55 -42.12 11.69
N ARG A 26 -4.73 -40.95 12.34
CA ARG A 26 -6.05 -40.55 12.88
C ARG A 26 -7.09 -40.42 11.78
N ALA A 27 -8.33 -40.74 12.13
CA ALA A 27 -9.45 -40.65 11.21
C ALA A 27 -9.85 -39.18 10.96
N LEU A 28 -10.33 -38.88 9.75
CA LEU A 28 -10.71 -37.52 9.36
C LEU A 28 -11.85 -36.97 10.24
N PHE A 29 -12.78 -37.83 10.65
CA PHE A 29 -13.87 -37.49 11.57
C PHE A 29 -13.36 -37.06 12.95
N GLU A 30 -12.37 -37.75 13.51
CA GLU A 30 -11.79 -37.43 14.82
C GLU A 30 -11.09 -36.07 14.80
N LEU A 31 -10.29 -35.81 13.76
CA LEU A 31 -9.65 -34.52 13.53
C LEU A 31 -10.71 -33.42 13.34
N GLY A 32 -11.78 -33.70 12.60
CA GLY A 32 -12.91 -32.78 12.43
C GLY A 32 -13.56 -32.42 13.77
N LYS A 33 -13.80 -33.41 14.63
CA LYS A 33 -14.37 -33.22 15.97
C LYS A 33 -13.44 -32.40 16.87
N GLN A 34 -12.15 -32.72 16.88
CA GLN A 34 -11.13 -32.02 17.69
C GLN A 34 -11.01 -30.54 17.31
N PHE A 35 -11.01 -30.22 16.01
CA PHE A 35 -10.81 -28.84 15.51
C PHE A 35 -12.13 -28.14 15.13
N ASN A 36 -13.29 -28.67 15.55
CA ASN A 36 -14.63 -28.15 15.26
C ASN A 36 -14.84 -27.80 13.77
N THR A 37 -14.37 -28.70 12.89
CA THR A 37 -14.42 -28.58 11.43
C THR A 37 -15.19 -29.78 10.85
N SER A 38 -15.76 -29.65 9.65
CA SER A 38 -16.35 -30.81 8.97
C SER A 38 -15.26 -31.77 8.48
N GLU A 39 -15.59 -33.05 8.38
CA GLU A 39 -14.70 -34.07 7.77
C GLU A 39 -14.29 -33.68 6.35
N SER A 40 -15.26 -33.22 5.55
CA SER A 40 -15.02 -32.66 4.22
C SER A 40 -14.08 -31.45 4.25
N GLY A 41 -14.07 -30.71 5.36
CA GLY A 41 -13.17 -29.59 5.59
C GLY A 41 -11.73 -30.04 5.80
N ILE A 42 -11.52 -31.06 6.63
CA ILE A 42 -10.21 -31.67 6.87
C ILE A 42 -9.67 -32.32 5.58
N SER A 43 -10.49 -33.05 4.84
CA SER A 43 -10.10 -33.66 3.56
C SER A 43 -9.64 -32.61 2.54
N LYS A 44 -10.44 -31.54 2.34
CA LYS A 44 -10.07 -30.40 1.47
C LYS A 44 -8.85 -29.62 1.96
N PHE A 45 -8.59 -29.62 3.26
CA PHE A 45 -7.38 -29.02 3.84
C PHE A 45 -6.15 -29.85 3.49
N LEU A 46 -6.16 -31.15 3.80
CA LEU A 46 -5.04 -32.05 3.56
C LEU A 46 -4.68 -32.15 2.08
N LYS A 47 -5.68 -32.20 1.18
CA LYS A 47 -5.44 -32.16 -0.26
C LYS A 47 -4.69 -30.88 -0.67
N ARG A 48 -5.16 -29.71 -0.21
CA ARG A 48 -4.48 -28.44 -0.47
C ARG A 48 -3.09 -28.36 0.14
N TRP A 49 -2.88 -28.96 1.31
CA TRP A 49 -1.57 -29.02 1.95
C TRP A 49 -0.55 -29.74 1.08
N VAL A 50 -0.92 -30.89 0.51
CA VAL A 50 -0.09 -31.65 -0.42
C VAL A 50 0.12 -30.86 -1.72
N ASP A 51 -0.95 -30.35 -2.33
CA ASP A 51 -0.89 -29.60 -3.60
C ASP A 51 -0.02 -28.33 -3.51
N GLN A 52 0.00 -27.67 -2.34
CA GLN A 52 0.70 -26.41 -2.12
C GLN A 52 2.08 -26.57 -1.44
N GLY A 53 2.45 -27.78 -1.03
CA GLY A 53 3.68 -28.04 -0.28
C GLY A 53 3.71 -27.43 1.13
N GLY A 54 2.55 -27.22 1.76
CA GLY A 54 2.45 -26.67 3.12
C GLY A 54 1.51 -25.47 3.25
N VAL A 55 1.91 -24.48 4.07
CA VAL A 55 1.16 -23.22 4.29
C VAL A 55 1.68 -22.12 3.38
N PRO A 56 1.22 -21.99 2.12
CA PRO A 56 1.62 -20.83 1.35
C PRO A 56 0.85 -19.61 1.87
N LYS A 57 1.57 -18.63 2.43
CA LYS A 57 1.04 -17.26 2.60
C LYS A 57 0.99 -16.59 1.22
N VAL A 58 0.15 -17.06 0.31
CA VAL A 58 -0.05 -16.36 -0.96
C VAL A 58 -0.82 -15.08 -0.68
N PRO A 59 -0.25 -13.89 -0.94
CA PRO A 59 -1.02 -12.66 -0.84
C PRO A 59 -2.17 -12.74 -1.84
N LYS A 60 -3.41 -12.61 -1.34
CA LYS A 60 -4.58 -12.60 -2.21
C LYS A 60 -4.48 -11.43 -3.19
N SER A 61 -4.89 -11.69 -4.43
CA SER A 61 -5.14 -10.61 -5.38
C SER A 61 -6.10 -9.61 -4.74
N ARG A 62 -5.69 -8.34 -4.70
CA ARG A 62 -6.52 -7.26 -4.17
C ARG A 62 -7.53 -6.86 -5.24
N ARG A 63 -8.62 -6.21 -4.81
CA ARG A 63 -9.54 -5.58 -5.75
C ARG A 63 -8.76 -4.66 -6.71
N PRO A 64 -8.99 -4.75 -8.04
CA PRO A 64 -8.40 -3.83 -8.99
C PRO A 64 -8.67 -2.39 -8.61
N ARG A 65 -7.73 -1.52 -8.95
CA ARG A 65 -7.85 -0.08 -8.69
C ARG A 65 -8.88 0.53 -9.63
N SER A 66 -9.60 1.53 -9.15
CA SER A 66 -10.49 2.34 -9.99
C SER A 66 -9.75 3.28 -10.94
N THR A 67 -8.48 3.62 -10.63
CA THR A 67 -7.66 4.51 -11.46
C THR A 67 -6.69 3.72 -12.33
N SER A 68 -6.46 4.22 -13.55
CA SER A 68 -5.46 3.68 -14.47
C SER A 68 -4.06 4.21 -14.13
N ARG A 69 -3.02 3.52 -14.61
CA ARG A 69 -1.62 3.95 -14.45
C ARG A 69 -1.36 5.32 -15.07
N LEU A 70 -1.99 5.61 -16.22
CA LEU A 70 -1.86 6.89 -16.92
C LEU A 70 -2.53 8.02 -16.11
N PHE A 71 -3.70 7.76 -15.54
CA PHE A 71 -4.39 8.71 -14.67
C PHE A 71 -3.52 9.04 -13.45
N ASP A 72 -3.02 8.02 -12.75
CA ASP A 72 -2.15 8.21 -11.58
C ASP A 72 -0.89 9.01 -11.96
N ARG A 73 -0.27 8.75 -13.12
CA ARG A 73 0.88 9.53 -13.61
C ARG A 73 0.54 11.00 -13.83
N ASN A 74 -0.61 11.29 -14.42
CA ASN A 74 -1.03 12.66 -14.70
C ASN A 74 -1.36 13.42 -13.40
N VAL A 75 -1.97 12.76 -12.41
CA VAL A 75 -2.16 13.30 -11.05
C VAL A 75 -0.83 13.74 -10.44
N LEU A 76 0.18 12.87 -10.48
CA LEU A 76 1.50 13.19 -9.93
C LEU A 76 2.18 14.33 -10.70
N ARG A 77 2.09 14.32 -12.04
CA ARG A 77 2.66 15.36 -12.89
C ARG A 77 2.10 16.74 -12.53
N LEU A 78 0.78 16.88 -12.46
CA LEU A 78 0.14 18.17 -12.14
C LEU A 78 0.59 18.70 -10.78
N SER A 79 0.64 17.83 -9.77
CA SER A 79 1.12 18.22 -8.44
C SER A 79 2.60 18.61 -8.40
N CYS A 80 3.45 18.02 -9.23
CA CYS A 80 4.87 18.37 -9.31
C CYS A 80 5.11 19.68 -10.07
N VAL A 81 4.36 19.94 -11.13
CA VAL A 81 4.45 21.18 -11.92
C VAL A 81 3.99 22.37 -11.10
N ASN A 82 2.88 22.23 -10.37
CA ASN A 82 2.38 23.27 -9.49
C ASN A 82 2.03 22.70 -8.11
N PRO A 83 2.96 22.79 -7.13
CA PRO A 83 2.76 22.28 -5.77
C PRO A 83 1.62 22.94 -4.98
N ARG A 84 1.01 24.01 -5.50
CA ARG A 84 -0.13 24.70 -4.86
C ARG A 84 -1.49 24.14 -5.29
N LEU A 85 -1.54 23.32 -6.33
CA LEU A 85 -2.80 22.73 -6.79
C LEU A 85 -3.40 21.82 -5.71
N THR A 86 -4.68 22.00 -5.44
CA THR A 86 -5.41 21.11 -4.54
C THR A 86 -5.84 19.84 -5.27
N ALA A 87 -6.20 18.81 -4.51
CA ALA A 87 -6.77 17.60 -5.10
C ALA A 87 -8.10 17.87 -5.85
N VAL A 88 -8.79 18.96 -5.54
CA VAL A 88 -10.01 19.40 -6.26
C VAL A 88 -9.62 19.99 -7.61
N ASP A 89 -8.60 20.85 -7.64
CA ASP A 89 -8.12 21.45 -8.87
C ASP A 89 -7.55 20.38 -9.80
N ILE A 90 -6.76 19.44 -9.28
CA ILE A 90 -6.26 18.29 -10.04
C ILE A 90 -7.41 17.45 -10.60
N ALA A 91 -8.50 17.27 -9.85
CA ALA A 91 -9.68 16.56 -10.34
C ALA A 91 -10.39 17.32 -11.48
N ARG A 92 -10.39 18.66 -11.42
CA ARG A 92 -10.97 19.54 -12.44
C ARG A 92 -10.13 19.53 -13.72
N GLU A 93 -8.81 19.55 -13.59
CA GLU A 93 -7.87 19.50 -14.73
C GLU A 93 -7.91 18.13 -15.45
N LEU A 94 -8.13 17.04 -14.71
CA LEU A 94 -8.16 15.67 -15.26
C LEU A 94 -9.59 15.18 -15.56
N CYS A 95 -10.55 16.10 -15.58
CA CYS A 95 -11.94 15.81 -15.84
C CYS A 95 -12.16 15.58 -17.34
N ASP A 96 -12.32 14.32 -17.75
CA ASP A 96 -12.80 13.97 -19.09
C ASP A 96 -14.30 13.58 -19.04
N PRO A 97 -15.14 14.01 -20.01
CA PRO A 97 -16.57 13.66 -20.07
C PRO A 97 -16.90 12.16 -20.10
N PRO A 98 -16.16 11.29 -20.83
CA PRO A 98 -16.57 9.90 -21.02
C PRO A 98 -16.19 8.97 -19.86
N ASN A 99 -15.33 9.39 -18.93
CA ASN A 99 -14.82 8.52 -17.87
C ASN A 99 -15.34 8.92 -16.49
N PRO A 100 -15.79 7.95 -15.66
CA PRO A 100 -16.18 8.25 -14.29
C PRO A 100 -14.98 8.76 -13.50
N LYS A 101 -15.04 10.03 -13.10
CA LYS A 101 -13.97 10.71 -12.38
C LYS A 101 -13.75 10.05 -11.02
N PRO A 102 -12.51 9.69 -10.65
CA PRO A 102 -12.24 9.18 -9.32
C PRO A 102 -12.53 10.27 -8.29
N SER A 103 -13.03 9.86 -7.12
CA SER A 103 -13.32 10.80 -6.04
C SER A 103 -12.06 11.59 -5.62
N ILE A 104 -12.25 12.81 -5.14
CA ILE A 104 -11.15 13.65 -4.62
C ILE A 104 -10.33 12.91 -3.55
N ARG A 105 -10.98 12.07 -2.74
CA ARG A 105 -10.31 11.22 -1.74
C ARG A 105 -9.38 10.19 -2.39
N THR A 106 -9.75 9.63 -3.54
CA THR A 106 -8.90 8.72 -4.31
C THR A 106 -7.65 9.45 -4.80
N ILE A 107 -7.81 10.65 -5.39
CA ILE A 107 -6.69 11.48 -5.86
C ILE A 107 -5.73 11.79 -4.70
N ARG A 108 -6.25 12.22 -3.55
CA ARG A 108 -5.42 12.47 -2.36
C ARG A 108 -4.64 11.22 -1.92
N ARG A 109 -5.26 10.04 -1.96
CA ARG A 109 -4.58 8.77 -1.65
C ARG A 109 -3.46 8.48 -2.65
N ARG A 110 -3.61 8.82 -3.93
CA ARG A 110 -2.55 8.67 -4.94
C ARG A 110 -1.35 9.56 -4.66
N LEU A 111 -1.61 10.82 -4.33
CA LEU A 111 -0.56 11.75 -3.93
C LEU A 111 0.21 11.22 -2.70
N GLN A 112 -0.52 10.79 -1.66
CA GLN A 112 0.09 10.25 -0.43
C GLN A 112 0.91 8.97 -0.67
N VAL A 113 0.43 8.05 -1.51
CA VAL A 113 1.20 6.83 -1.87
C VAL A 113 2.52 7.17 -2.55
N ALA A 114 2.57 8.28 -3.28
CA ALA A 114 3.79 8.80 -3.90
C ALA A 114 4.61 9.72 -2.97
N GLY A 115 4.23 9.87 -1.70
CA GLY A 115 4.91 10.74 -0.73
C GLY A 115 4.65 12.25 -0.92
N LEU A 116 3.66 12.62 -1.76
CA LEU A 116 3.26 14.01 -1.95
C LEU A 116 2.20 14.39 -0.91
N ASN A 117 2.63 15.16 0.08
CA ASN A 117 1.78 15.63 1.16
C ASN A 117 1.60 17.14 1.08
N GLY A 118 0.41 17.61 1.42
CA GLY A 118 0.17 19.05 1.58
C GLY A 118 1.05 19.60 2.70
N ARG A 119 1.80 20.66 2.40
CA ARG A 119 2.64 21.39 3.36
C ARG A 119 2.38 22.89 3.24
N ARG A 120 2.59 23.62 4.33
CA ARG A 120 2.57 25.08 4.31
C ARG A 120 3.92 25.60 3.79
N PRO A 121 3.96 26.46 2.75
CA PRO A 121 5.20 27.07 2.31
C PRO A 121 5.79 27.97 3.41
N VAL A 122 7.11 27.97 3.55
CA VAL A 122 7.83 28.84 4.48
C VAL A 122 7.72 30.29 4.01
N LYS A 123 7.37 31.21 4.92
CA LYS A 123 7.37 32.65 4.64
C LYS A 123 8.82 33.14 4.54
N LYS A 124 9.23 33.65 3.38
CA LYS A 124 10.56 34.21 3.15
C LYS A 124 10.45 35.65 2.66
N PRO A 125 11.36 36.57 3.06
CA PRO A 125 11.39 37.91 2.50
C PRO A 125 11.72 37.86 1.01
N ILE A 126 11.21 38.83 0.27
CA ILE A 126 11.51 38.97 -1.16
C ILE A 126 12.95 39.48 -1.29
N ILE A 127 13.83 38.69 -1.92
CA ILE A 127 15.20 39.08 -2.22
C ILE A 127 15.27 39.47 -3.70
N SER A 128 15.69 40.71 -3.96
CA SER A 128 15.90 41.22 -5.32
C SER A 128 16.91 40.36 -6.09
N THR A 129 16.82 40.39 -7.42
CA THR A 129 17.73 39.64 -8.30
C THR A 129 19.18 40.06 -8.10
N LYS A 130 19.45 41.36 -7.95
CA LYS A 130 20.78 41.92 -7.63
C LYS A 130 21.34 41.34 -6.32
N ASN A 131 20.56 41.39 -5.24
CA ASN A 131 21.01 40.90 -3.94
C ASN A 131 21.21 39.39 -3.92
N ARG A 132 20.41 38.64 -4.69
CA ARG A 132 20.58 37.18 -4.83
C ARG A 132 21.92 36.84 -5.50
N LYS A 133 22.28 37.53 -6.58
CA LYS A 133 23.57 37.36 -7.26
C LYS A 133 24.75 37.69 -6.34
N ALA A 134 24.73 38.87 -5.73
CA ALA A 134 25.78 39.31 -4.81
C ALA A 134 25.99 38.33 -3.65
N ARG A 135 24.90 37.80 -3.06
CA ARG A 135 24.99 36.78 -2.00
C ARG A 135 25.66 35.50 -2.48
N VAL A 136 25.32 35.02 -3.68
CA VAL A 136 25.90 33.79 -4.25
C VAL A 136 27.37 33.99 -4.63
N GLU A 137 27.73 35.14 -5.20
CA GLU A 137 29.11 35.49 -5.52
C GLU A 137 29.95 35.58 -4.25
N TRP A 138 29.45 36.26 -3.23
CA TRP A 138 30.13 36.39 -1.95
C TRP A 138 30.34 35.03 -1.27
N THR A 139 29.33 34.15 -1.22
CA THR A 139 29.48 32.81 -0.62
C THR A 139 30.42 31.92 -1.42
N LYS A 140 30.49 32.07 -2.75
CA LYS A 140 31.47 31.35 -3.58
C LYS A 140 32.89 31.85 -3.32
N ALA A 141 33.10 33.16 -3.22
CA ALA A 141 34.40 33.77 -2.96
C ALA A 141 34.93 33.47 -1.54
N HIS A 142 34.03 33.31 -0.57
CA HIS A 142 34.36 33.08 0.84
C HIS A 142 34.00 31.65 1.30
N ARG A 143 34.03 30.67 0.38
CA ARG A 143 33.64 29.28 0.69
C ARG A 143 34.51 28.67 1.79
N ASP A 144 35.82 28.93 1.73
CA ASP A 144 36.82 28.39 2.66
C ASP A 144 37.24 29.44 3.70
N TRP A 145 36.36 30.40 3.99
CA TRP A 145 36.66 31.44 4.96
C TRP A 145 36.69 30.85 6.37
N ILE A 146 37.89 30.66 6.89
CA ILE A 146 38.15 30.23 8.27
C ILE A 146 38.49 31.47 9.09
N LYS A 147 37.94 31.57 10.30
CA LYS A 147 38.27 32.62 11.27
C LYS A 147 39.72 32.41 11.73
N LYS A 148 40.61 33.37 11.48
CA LYS A 148 41.93 33.38 12.13
C LYS A 148 41.74 33.70 13.61
N GLU A 149 42.40 32.93 14.47
CA GLU A 149 42.52 33.17 15.92
C GLU A 149 43.22 34.49 16.22
#